data_AF-A0A2N6A801-F1
#
_entry.id   AF-A0A2N6A801-F1
#
_cell.length_a   1.000
_cell.length_b   1.000
_cell.length_c   1.000
_cell.angle_alpha   90.00
_cell.angle_beta   90.00
_cell.angle_gamma   90.00
#
_symmetry.space_group_name_H-M   'P 1'
#
loop_
_entity.id
_entity.type
_entity.pdbx_description
1 polymer ?
#
loop_
_entity_poly.entity_id
_entity_poly.type
_entity_poly.pdbx_seq_one_letter_code
_entity_poly.pdbx_strand_id
1 'polypeptide(L)' 'MLTLKTVNNLATLKNLGLSDIEAGVYLSLLKLGGSQASKIAKDVGIKRTTVYPILKKLAEG' A
#
# COMPACT_ATOMS: atom_id res chain seq x y z
N MET A 1 -6.78 -22.27 8.63
CA MET A 1 -5.31 -22.18 8.67
C MET A 1 -4.85 -21.30 7.50
N LEU A 2 -4.73 -19.98 7.71
CA LEU A 2 -4.58 -18.97 6.64
C LEU A 2 -3.16 -18.37 6.63
N THR A 3 -2.14 -19.23 6.61
CA THR A 3 -0.74 -18.89 6.95
C THR A 3 0.23 -18.97 5.77
N LEU A 4 -0.18 -18.65 4.53
CA LEU A 4 0.75 -18.69 3.36
C LEU A 4 0.67 -17.51 2.36
N LYS A 5 -0.35 -16.64 2.38
CA LYS A 5 -0.48 -15.56 1.36
C LYS A 5 0.20 -14.23 1.70
N THR A 6 0.67 -14.02 2.92
CA THR A 6 1.08 -12.67 3.37
C THR A 6 2.58 -12.39 3.24
N VAL A 7 3.41 -13.43 3.22
CA VAL A 7 4.88 -13.31 3.35
C VAL A 7 5.57 -12.87 2.04
N ASN A 8 4.97 -13.13 0.87
CA ASN A 8 5.56 -12.79 -0.43
C ASN A 8 5.11 -11.46 -1.05
N ASN A 9 4.22 -10.69 -0.39
CA ASN A 9 3.55 -9.58 -1.08
C ASN A 9 4.46 -8.38 -1.32
N LEU A 10 5.34 -8.00 -0.36
CA LEU A 10 6.27 -6.88 -0.58
C LEU A 10 7.28 -7.17 -1.69
N ALA A 11 7.84 -8.38 -1.71
CA ALA A 11 8.77 -8.80 -2.75
C ALA A 11 8.09 -8.85 -4.13
N THR A 12 6.86 -9.34 -4.21
CA THR A 12 6.08 -9.37 -5.45
C THR A 12 5.75 -7.96 -5.93
N LEU A 13 5.29 -7.07 -5.04
CA LEU A 13 4.99 -5.66 -5.36
C LEU A 13 6.25 -4.92 -5.83
N LYS A 14 7.41 -5.20 -5.22
CA LYS A 14 8.71 -4.68 -5.69
C LYS A 14 9.09 -5.18 -7.08
N ASN A 15 8.88 -6.46 -7.37
CA ASN A 15 9.12 -7.01 -8.72
C ASN A 15 8.15 -6.46 -9.77
N LEU A 16 6.95 -6.03 -9.36
CA LEU A 16 6.01 -5.28 -10.20
C LEU A 16 6.44 -3.82 -10.43
N GLY A 17 7.53 -3.36 -9.81
CA GLY A 17 8.04 -2.00 -9.96
C GLY A 17 7.52 -1.00 -8.94
N LEU A 18 6.83 -1.45 -7.87
CA LEU A 18 6.41 -0.58 -6.78
C LEU A 18 7.58 -0.33 -5.81
N SER A 19 7.73 0.91 -5.38
CA SER A 19 8.63 1.29 -4.28
C SER A 19 8.14 0.72 -2.94
N ASP A 20 9.04 0.68 -1.95
CA ASP A 20 8.71 0.29 -0.56
C ASP A 20 7.49 1.03 -0.01
N ILE A 21 7.37 2.32 -0.34
CA ILE A 21 6.28 3.17 0.13
C ILE A 21 4.98 2.79 -0.59
N GLU A 22 5.00 2.61 -1.91
CA GLU A 22 3.82 2.23 -2.69
C GLU A 22 3.30 0.85 -2.27
N ALA A 23 4.22 -0.11 -2.07
CA ALA A 23 3.89 -1.44 -1.60
C ALA A 23 3.30 -1.41 -0.17
N GLY A 24 3.83 -0.54 0.71
CA GLY A 24 3.28 -0.30 2.03
C GLY A 24 1.86 0.29 1.99
N VAL A 25 1.63 1.31 1.15
CA VAL A 25 0.30 1.92 0.96
C VAL A 25 -0.71 0.92 0.42
N TYR A 26 -0.32 0.10 -0.56
CA TYR A 26 -1.17 -0.94 -1.14
C TYR A 26 -1.53 -2.02 -0.10
N LEU A 27 -0.57 -2.44 0.73
CA LEU A 27 -0.82 -3.38 1.82
C LEU A 27 -1.71 -2.78 2.91
N SER A 28 -1.53 -1.52 3.27
CA SER A 28 -2.41 -0.84 4.24
C SER A 28 -3.84 -0.72 3.72
N LEU A 29 -4.03 -0.47 2.42
CA LEU A 29 -5.36 -0.50 1.79
C LEU A 29 -6.03 -1.89 1.94
N LEU A 30 -5.29 -2.94 1.61
CA LEU A 30 -5.73 -4.34 1.73
C LEU A 30 -6.05 -4.72 3.17
N LYS A 31 -5.21 -4.30 4.13
CA LYS A 31 -5.42 -4.56 5.57
C LYS A 31 -6.65 -3.83 6.12
N LEU A 32 -6.87 -2.59 5.69
CA LEU A 32 -7.95 -1.74 6.19
C LEU A 32 -9.29 -1.98 5.47
N GLY A 33 -9.31 -2.74 4.37
CA GLY A 33 -10.52 -3.01 3.59
C GLY A 33 -11.03 -1.78 2.81
N GLY A 34 -10.13 -0.86 2.45
CA GLY A 34 -10.47 0.45 1.89
C GLY A 34 -10.70 1.49 3.00
N SER A 35 -9.93 2.57 2.97
CA SER A 35 -10.00 3.61 3.99
C SER A 35 -9.66 4.98 3.42
N GLN A 36 -9.90 6.04 4.21
CA GLN A 36 -9.48 7.38 3.79
C GLN A 36 -7.95 7.47 3.67
N ALA A 37 -7.50 8.20 2.65
CA ALA A 37 -6.10 8.52 2.40
C ALA A 37 -5.38 9.05 3.65
N SER A 38 -6.07 9.85 4.46
CA SER A 38 -5.59 10.39 5.74
C SER A 38 -5.24 9.30 6.77
N LYS A 39 -6.03 8.22 6.83
CA LYS A 39 -5.83 7.09 7.74
C LYS A 39 -4.71 6.19 7.23
N ILE A 40 -4.65 5.95 5.92
CA ILE A 40 -3.57 5.18 5.28
C ILE A 40 -2.22 5.89 5.45
N ALA A 41 -2.18 7.21 5.25
CA ALA A 41 -0.98 8.00 5.50
C ALA A 41 -0.48 7.87 6.94
N LYS A 42 -1.40 7.85 7.92
CA LYS A 42 -1.06 7.68 9.33
C LYS A 42 -0.59 6.25 9.64
N ASP A 43 -1.18 5.24 9.01
CA ASP A 43 -0.83 3.83 9.18
C ASP A 43 0.55 3.50 8.59
N VAL A 44 0.86 4.07 7.42
CA VAL A 44 2.16 3.90 6.74
C VAL A 44 3.23 4.86 7.27
N GLY A 45 2.84 5.92 7.99
CA GLY A 45 3.77 6.89 8.56
C GLY A 45 4.30 7.91 7.54
N ILE A 46 3.51 8.25 6.52
CA ILE A 46 3.89 9.20 5.45
C ILE A 46 3.01 10.44 5.45
N LYS A 47 3.46 11.49 4.76
CA LYS A 47 2.68 12.73 4.60
C LYS A 47 1.48 12.50 3.69
N ARG A 48 0.36 13.17 3.98
CA ARG A 48 -0.84 13.13 3.12
C ARG A 48 -0.55 13.60 1.69
N THR A 49 0.33 14.58 1.53
CA THR A 49 0.76 15.05 0.19
C THR A 49 1.45 13.96 -0.63
N THR A 50 2.06 12.98 0.03
CA THR A 50 2.73 11.83 -0.60
C THR A 50 1.75 10.69 -0.85
N VAL A 51 0.76 10.47 0.01
CA VAL A 51 -0.19 9.36 -0.14
C VAL A 51 -1.13 9.56 -1.33
N TYR A 52 -1.62 10.78 -1.57
CA TYR A 52 -2.55 11.06 -2.67
C TYR A 52 -2.03 10.68 -4.06
N PRO A 53 -0.83 11.12 -4.48
CA PRO A 53 -0.29 10.74 -5.79
C PRO A 53 -0.01 9.23 -5.88
N ILE A 54 0.39 8.58 -4.78
CA ILE A 54 0.58 7.12 -4.73
C ILE A 54 -0.74 6.39 -4.93
N LEU A 55 -1.79 6.77 -4.19
CA LEU A 55 -3.12 6.17 -4.32
C LEU A 55 -3.69 6.37 -5.72
N LYS A 56 -3.49 7.55 -6.31
CA LYS A 56 -3.90 7.85 -7.68
C LYS A 56 -3.17 6.92 -8.67
N LYS A 57 -1.85 6.80 -8.55
CA LYS A 57 -1.03 5.92 -9.39
C LYS A 57 -1.43 4.44 -9.27
N LEU A 58 -1.81 4.00 -8.06
CA LEU A 58 -2.30 2.63 -7.81
C LEU A 58 -3.72 2.38 -8.36
N ALA A 59 -4.53 3.43 -8.55
CA ALA A 59 -5.89 3.32 -9.08
C ALA A 59 -5.96 3.45 -10.60
N GLU A 60 -5.02 4.18 -11.21
CA GLU A 60 -4.91 4.40 -12.66
C GLU A 60 -4.04 3.35 -13.37
N GLY A 61 -3.20 2.63 -12.61
CA GLY A 61 -2.25 1.63 -13.11
C GLY A 61 -2.81 0.23 -13.27
#